data_AF-A0A9D9H7I1-F1
#
_entry.id   AF-A0A9D9H7I1-F1
#
_cell.length_a   1.000
_cell.length_b   1.000
_cell.length_c   1.000
_cell.angle_alpha   90.00
_cell.angle_beta   90.00
_cell.angle_gamma   90.00
#
_symmetry.space_group_name_H-M   'P 1'
#
loop_
_entity.id
_entity.type
_entity.pdbx_description
1 polymer ?
#
loop_
_entity_poly.entity_id
_entity_poly.type
_entity_poly.pdbx_seq_one_letter_code
_entity_poly.pdbx_strand_id
1 'polypeptide(L)'
;MEDLSANYKSTPVYTSFFYAEPEQRIKNHSNLMETLQAFVKNQTVDVMFALQIMLTNSEIMIMPLGLNDINELKEYTNKKRAEQNTLISSGTDELPIVVQFDPHVENGKVSKKIVTTMEELFNDFNNAFPKIWDEVSKKIDENQSILEDIENELINDSKSVQPKLMQKISELSMEEREKLSGKKIDDNELTRFSQYLADNNEVKAILSSSASFAQHEIFANDPFDEVMKDNIRKNTFFWDLDNTYYEIYYFYAIKYASNNDALRKRLLHLQQDWMVQMRSNAWEKVKSLADDLDENKFNVGEFFENIFMPVAEQIVAEIRDFSAY
;
A
#
# COMPACT_ATOMS: atom_id res chain seq x y z
N MET A 1 -4.00 -25.69 -33.44
CA MET A 1 -4.64 -24.98 -32.32
C MET A 1 -5.09 -26.02 -31.31
N GLU A 2 -4.18 -26.54 -30.50
CA GLU A 2 -4.62 -27.00 -29.17
C GLU A 2 -4.90 -25.75 -28.35
N ASP A 3 -6.03 -25.78 -27.64
CA ASP A 3 -6.56 -24.63 -26.95
C ASP A 3 -5.62 -24.28 -25.79
N LEU A 4 -4.88 -23.16 -25.88
CA LEU A 4 -4.05 -22.67 -24.77
C LEU A 4 -4.87 -22.66 -23.46
N SER A 5 -6.17 -22.38 -23.53
CA SER A 5 -7.05 -22.43 -22.35
C SER A 5 -7.19 -23.84 -21.73
N ALA A 6 -7.04 -24.91 -22.52
CA ALA A 6 -7.11 -26.30 -22.04
C ALA A 6 -5.82 -26.78 -21.36
N ASN A 7 -4.66 -26.18 -21.69
CA ASN A 7 -3.36 -26.49 -21.06
C ASN A 7 -3.15 -25.75 -19.73
N TYR A 8 -3.88 -24.65 -19.50
CA TYR A 8 -3.89 -23.88 -18.25
C TYR A 8 -4.86 -24.49 -17.19
N LYS A 9 -5.26 -25.76 -17.36
CA LYS A 9 -6.20 -26.44 -16.45
C LYS A 9 -5.62 -26.63 -15.05
N SER A 10 -6.25 -25.96 -14.08
CA SER A 10 -6.49 -26.34 -12.67
C SER A 10 -5.36 -27.02 -11.88
N THR A 11 -4.10 -26.68 -12.11
CA THR A 11 -3.02 -26.98 -11.16
C THR A 11 -2.99 -25.88 -10.10
N PRO A 12 -2.98 -26.20 -8.79
CA PRO A 12 -2.78 -25.19 -7.75
C PRO A 12 -1.39 -24.57 -7.94
N VAL A 13 -1.32 -23.24 -8.09
CA VAL A 13 -0.06 -22.53 -8.30
C VAL A 13 0.19 -21.57 -7.15
N TYR A 14 1.46 -21.48 -6.73
CA TYR A 14 1.88 -20.72 -5.57
C TYR A 14 1.79 -19.21 -5.86
N THR A 15 1.00 -18.51 -5.06
CA THR A 15 0.94 -17.04 -5.01
C THR A 15 1.59 -16.57 -3.71
N SER A 16 2.25 -15.42 -3.74
CA SER A 16 2.79 -14.79 -2.54
C SER A 16 2.67 -13.28 -2.66
N PHE A 17 2.57 -12.60 -1.53
CA PHE A 17 2.55 -11.14 -1.48
C PHE A 17 3.30 -10.68 -0.24
N PHE A 18 3.91 -9.50 -0.33
CA PHE A 18 4.51 -8.84 0.81
C PHE A 18 4.46 -7.33 0.63
N TYR A 19 4.42 -6.61 1.75
CA TYR A 19 4.52 -5.17 1.77
C TYR A 19 5.91 -4.72 1.36
N ALA A 20 5.97 -3.82 0.39
CA ALA A 20 7.20 -3.24 -0.12
C ALA A 20 7.32 -1.81 0.37
N GLU A 21 7.93 -1.65 1.54
CA GLU A 21 8.19 -0.33 2.09
C GLU A 21 9.22 0.40 1.22
N PRO A 22 8.91 1.55 0.62
CA PRO A 22 9.78 2.15 -0.39
C PRO A 22 11.20 2.42 0.11
N GLU A 23 11.33 2.80 1.39
CA GLU A 23 12.61 3.10 2.01
C GLU A 23 13.43 1.84 2.40
N GLN A 24 12.82 0.66 2.44
CA GLN A 24 13.49 -0.59 2.84
C GLN A 24 14.00 -1.40 1.64
N ARG A 25 14.73 -0.75 0.72
CA ARG A 25 15.23 -1.35 -0.54
C ARG A 25 15.91 -2.71 -0.35
N ILE A 26 16.77 -2.85 0.67
CA ILE A 26 17.49 -4.11 0.96
C ILE A 26 16.52 -5.21 1.40
N LYS A 27 15.56 -4.89 2.26
CA LYS A 27 14.55 -5.86 2.72
C LYS A 27 13.62 -6.26 1.58
N ASN A 28 13.17 -5.31 0.77
CA ASN A 28 12.34 -5.58 -0.41
C ASN A 28 13.06 -6.49 -1.41
N HIS A 29 14.35 -6.23 -1.66
CA HIS A 29 15.19 -7.09 -2.49
C HIS A 29 15.26 -8.51 -1.93
N SER A 30 15.58 -8.67 -0.64
CA SER A 30 15.67 -9.97 0.01
C SER A 30 14.33 -10.72 0.01
N ASN A 31 13.23 -10.05 0.35
CA ASN A 31 11.89 -10.63 0.34
C ASN A 31 11.48 -11.10 -1.06
N LEU A 32 11.74 -10.29 -2.09
CA LEU A 32 11.47 -10.68 -3.48
C LEU A 32 12.31 -11.89 -3.88
N MET A 33 13.60 -11.87 -3.54
CA MET A 33 14.53 -12.96 -3.85
C MET A 33 14.09 -14.26 -3.19
N GLU A 34 13.85 -14.23 -1.88
CA GLU A 34 13.39 -15.39 -1.10
C GLU A 34 12.05 -15.92 -1.63
N THR A 35 11.14 -15.02 -1.97
CA THR A 35 9.82 -15.40 -2.50
C THR A 35 9.93 -16.05 -3.87
N LEU A 36 10.74 -15.50 -4.79
CA LEU A 36 10.96 -16.09 -6.11
C LEU A 36 11.75 -17.41 -6.02
N GLN A 37 12.69 -17.54 -5.08
CA GLN A 37 13.37 -18.81 -4.82
C GLN A 37 12.40 -19.87 -4.28
N ALA A 38 11.53 -19.50 -3.34
CA ALA A 38 10.49 -20.38 -2.84
C ALA A 38 9.53 -20.77 -3.97
N PHE A 39 9.17 -19.83 -4.84
CA PHE A 39 8.34 -20.06 -6.01
C PHE A 39 8.97 -21.11 -6.95
N VAL A 40 10.21 -20.91 -7.38
CA VAL A 40 10.94 -21.85 -8.26
C VAL A 40 11.10 -23.24 -7.61
N LYS A 41 11.27 -23.31 -6.28
CA LYS A 41 11.35 -24.59 -5.55
C LYS A 41 10.02 -25.35 -5.49
N ASN A 42 8.91 -24.62 -5.42
CA ASN A 42 7.57 -25.21 -5.21
C ASN A 42 6.77 -25.37 -6.50
N GLN A 43 7.30 -24.90 -7.63
CA GLN A 43 6.70 -25.02 -8.95
C GLN A 43 7.59 -25.84 -9.88
N THR A 44 7.01 -26.40 -10.93
CA THR A 44 7.78 -27.06 -12.00
C THR A 44 7.69 -26.22 -13.26
N VAL A 45 8.79 -26.18 -14.04
CA VAL A 45 8.84 -25.47 -15.33
C VAL A 45 7.81 -26.03 -16.33
N ASP A 46 7.37 -27.29 -16.13
CA ASP A 46 6.39 -27.97 -16.96
C ASP A 46 4.94 -27.48 -16.75
N VAL A 47 4.67 -26.67 -15.72
CA VAL A 47 3.35 -26.04 -15.56
C VAL A 47 3.29 -24.82 -16.48
N MET A 48 2.44 -24.88 -17.50
CA MET A 48 2.27 -23.78 -18.45
C MET A 48 1.53 -22.60 -17.79
N PHE A 49 2.28 -21.64 -17.24
CA PHE A 49 1.75 -20.36 -16.79
C PHE A 49 2.77 -19.22 -16.94
N ALA A 50 2.29 -17.99 -17.13
CA ALA A 50 3.13 -16.78 -17.15
C ALA A 50 3.19 -16.17 -15.74
N LEU A 51 4.27 -15.50 -15.35
CA LEU A 51 4.39 -14.89 -14.01
C LEU A 51 4.12 -13.39 -14.06
N GLN A 52 3.28 -12.89 -13.16
CA GLN A 52 3.05 -11.47 -12.97
C GLN A 52 3.53 -11.05 -11.58
N ILE A 53 4.30 -9.99 -11.55
CA ILE A 53 4.69 -9.27 -10.33
C ILE A 53 3.93 -7.95 -10.38
N MET A 54 2.85 -7.87 -9.62
CA MET A 54 2.04 -6.67 -9.48
C MET A 54 2.57 -5.84 -8.32
N LEU A 55 2.85 -4.58 -8.59
CA LEU A 55 3.17 -3.58 -7.59
C LEU A 55 1.97 -2.63 -7.48
N THR A 56 1.58 -2.34 -6.25
CA THR A 56 0.64 -1.27 -5.90
C THR A 56 1.35 -0.24 -5.03
N ASN A 57 0.60 0.68 -4.43
CA ASN A 57 1.19 1.71 -3.59
C ASN A 57 1.92 1.19 -2.34
N SER A 58 1.69 -0.06 -1.92
CA SER A 58 2.37 -0.61 -0.73
C SER A 58 2.71 -2.09 -0.83
N GLU A 59 2.27 -2.79 -1.87
CA GLU A 59 2.43 -4.24 -1.97
C GLU A 59 3.14 -4.68 -3.24
N ILE A 60 3.92 -5.74 -3.09
CA ILE A 60 4.36 -6.59 -4.20
C ILE A 60 3.60 -7.90 -4.11
N MET A 61 2.80 -8.20 -5.12
CA MET A 61 2.10 -9.46 -5.29
C MET A 61 2.72 -10.25 -6.45
N ILE A 62 3.07 -11.50 -6.18
CA ILE A 62 3.63 -12.45 -7.13
C ILE A 62 2.57 -13.50 -7.40
N MET A 63 2.07 -13.49 -8.65
CA MET A 63 1.01 -14.39 -9.08
C MET A 63 1.37 -15.13 -10.37
N PRO A 64 1.03 -16.42 -10.47
CA PRO A 64 1.31 -17.25 -11.63
C PRO A 64 0.34 -17.04 -12.81
N LEU A 65 -0.18 -15.83 -12.99
CA LEU A 65 -0.98 -15.47 -14.15
C LEU A 65 -0.42 -14.17 -14.71
N GLY A 66 0.43 -14.30 -15.72
CA GLY A 66 1.31 -13.25 -16.23
C GLY A 66 0.63 -12.09 -16.93
N LEU A 67 -0.62 -12.24 -17.35
CA LEU A 67 -1.40 -11.18 -17.99
C LEU A 67 -2.84 -11.40 -17.53
N ASN A 68 -3.42 -10.42 -16.82
CA ASN A 68 -4.88 -10.35 -16.56
C ASN A 68 -5.71 -10.52 -17.84
N ASP A 69 -5.08 -10.46 -19.02
CA ASP A 69 -5.64 -10.72 -20.33
C ASP A 69 -4.92 -11.90 -21.04
N ILE A 70 -5.64 -13.02 -21.19
CA ILE A 70 -5.20 -14.16 -21.98
C ILE A 70 -4.91 -13.79 -23.45
N ASN A 71 -5.51 -12.72 -23.96
CA ASN A 71 -5.26 -12.23 -25.30
C ASN A 71 -3.88 -11.59 -25.42
N GLU A 72 -3.42 -10.84 -24.41
CA GLU A 72 -2.05 -10.32 -24.37
C GLU A 72 -1.04 -11.48 -24.44
N LEU A 73 -1.32 -12.62 -23.78
CA LEU A 73 -0.47 -13.80 -23.84
C LEU A 73 -0.47 -14.45 -25.23
N LYS A 74 -1.65 -14.53 -25.87
CA LYS A 74 -1.77 -15.02 -27.25
C LYS A 74 -1.01 -14.11 -28.22
N GLU A 75 -1.10 -12.80 -28.05
CA GLU A 75 -0.35 -11.83 -28.86
C GLU A 75 1.15 -11.99 -28.70
N TYR A 76 1.64 -12.10 -27.46
CA TYR A 76 3.05 -12.34 -27.17
C TYR A 76 3.56 -13.63 -27.84
N THR A 77 2.87 -14.74 -27.64
CA THR A 77 3.27 -16.05 -28.22
C THR A 77 3.22 -16.02 -29.75
N ASN A 78 2.22 -15.36 -30.35
CA ASN A 78 2.15 -15.19 -31.80
C ASN A 78 3.31 -14.35 -32.35
N LYS A 79 3.66 -13.25 -31.67
CA LYS A 79 4.81 -12.41 -32.05
C LYS A 79 6.13 -13.19 -31.98
N LYS A 80 6.35 -13.97 -30.92
CA LYS A 80 7.56 -14.80 -30.78
C LYS A 80 7.69 -15.85 -31.87
N ARG A 81 6.61 -16.55 -32.22
CA ARG A 81 6.59 -17.51 -33.34
C ARG A 81 6.90 -16.84 -34.69
N ALA A 82 6.39 -15.62 -34.89
CA ALA A 82 6.69 -14.84 -36.09
C ALA A 82 8.18 -14.44 -36.15
N GLU A 83 8.77 -14.00 -35.04
CA GLU A 83 10.19 -13.64 -34.94
C GLU A 83 11.13 -14.84 -35.20
N GLN A 84 10.72 -16.04 -34.80
CA GLN A 84 11.49 -17.27 -34.93
C GLN A 84 11.30 -17.99 -36.28
N ASN A 85 10.48 -17.46 -37.20
CA ASN A 85 10.09 -18.12 -38.47
C ASN A 85 9.48 -19.53 -38.27
N THR A 86 8.95 -19.83 -37.09
CA THR A 86 8.36 -21.12 -36.72
C THR A 86 6.84 -21.02 -36.76
N LEU A 87 6.28 -20.83 -37.96
CA LEU A 87 4.81 -20.78 -38.15
C LEU A 87 4.11 -22.14 -37.89
N ILE A 88 4.86 -23.25 -37.78
CA ILE A 88 4.32 -24.62 -37.77
C ILE A 88 4.94 -25.53 -36.67
N SER A 89 6.00 -25.13 -35.97
CA SER A 89 6.62 -26.00 -34.95
C SER A 89 6.22 -25.59 -33.52
N SER A 90 5.97 -26.60 -32.70
CA SER A 90 5.71 -26.57 -31.26
C SER A 90 6.93 -26.14 -30.42
N GLY A 91 7.59 -25.04 -30.78
CA GLY A 91 8.72 -24.50 -30.00
C GLY A 91 8.98 -23.03 -30.35
N THR A 92 9.38 -22.17 -29.42
CA THR A 92 9.63 -22.36 -27.97
C THR A 92 8.56 -21.67 -27.13
N ASP A 93 8.10 -22.36 -26.08
CA ASP A 93 7.03 -21.96 -25.18
C ASP A 93 7.48 -20.93 -24.12
N GLU A 94 8.48 -20.09 -24.42
CA GLU A 94 9.08 -19.23 -23.38
C GLU A 94 8.06 -18.25 -22.77
N LEU A 95 7.55 -18.58 -21.59
CA LEU A 95 6.44 -17.84 -20.98
C LEU A 95 6.95 -16.56 -20.33
N PRO A 96 6.30 -15.41 -20.55
CA PRO A 96 6.82 -14.13 -20.08
C PRO A 96 6.69 -14.00 -18.56
N ILE A 97 7.67 -13.30 -17.98
CA ILE A 97 7.55 -12.69 -16.65
C ILE A 97 7.31 -11.19 -16.84
N VAL A 98 6.19 -10.73 -16.29
CA VAL A 98 5.71 -9.36 -16.42
C VAL A 98 5.77 -8.67 -15.07
N VAL A 99 6.35 -7.48 -15.03
CA VAL A 99 6.20 -6.56 -13.92
C VAL A 99 5.12 -5.55 -14.29
N GLN A 100 4.06 -5.48 -13.47
CA GLN A 100 2.96 -4.53 -13.60
C GLN A 100 3.00 -3.58 -12.41
N PHE A 101 2.81 -2.29 -12.65
CA PHE A 101 2.57 -1.29 -11.63
C PHE A 101 1.18 -0.70 -11.85
N ASP A 102 0.32 -0.83 -10.84
CA ASP A 102 -0.99 -0.19 -10.77
C ASP A 102 -0.93 0.96 -9.76
N PRO A 103 -0.74 2.21 -10.22
CA PRO A 103 -0.75 3.35 -9.32
C PRO A 103 -2.18 3.63 -8.86
N HIS A 104 -2.41 3.61 -7.55
CA HIS A 104 -3.72 3.85 -6.95
C HIS A 104 -3.97 5.34 -6.75
N VAL A 105 -3.94 6.10 -7.84
CA VAL A 105 -4.19 7.55 -7.87
C VAL A 105 -5.14 7.90 -9.00
N GLU A 106 -5.80 9.05 -8.87
CA GLU A 106 -6.70 9.54 -9.92
C GLU A 106 -5.95 9.68 -11.25
N ASN A 107 -6.51 9.12 -12.32
CA ASN A 107 -5.90 9.08 -13.66
C ASN A 107 -4.57 8.30 -13.74
N GLY A 108 -4.24 7.52 -12.71
CA GLY A 108 -3.13 6.58 -12.70
C GLY A 108 -3.23 5.60 -13.88
N LYS A 109 -2.10 5.33 -14.54
CA LYS A 109 -2.05 4.41 -15.68
C LYS A 109 -1.30 3.16 -15.31
N VAL A 110 -1.93 2.02 -15.57
CA VAL A 110 -1.31 0.70 -15.49
C VAL A 110 -0.08 0.68 -16.39
N SER A 111 1.08 0.37 -15.83
CA SER A 111 2.32 0.18 -16.57
C SER A 111 2.72 -1.28 -16.53
N LYS A 112 2.97 -1.90 -17.68
CA LYS A 112 3.41 -3.30 -17.77
C LYS A 112 4.73 -3.40 -18.53
N LYS A 113 5.60 -4.29 -18.09
CA LYS A 113 6.84 -4.61 -18.80
C LYS A 113 7.20 -6.09 -18.67
N ILE A 114 7.48 -6.71 -19.81
CA ILE A 114 8.09 -8.05 -19.86
C ILE A 114 9.58 -7.90 -19.54
N VAL A 115 10.05 -8.55 -18.47
CA VAL A 115 11.41 -8.40 -17.96
C VAL A 115 12.32 -9.60 -18.23
N THR A 116 11.73 -10.79 -18.26
CA THR A 116 12.43 -12.06 -18.52
C THR A 116 11.42 -13.16 -18.87
N THR A 117 11.84 -14.42 -18.89
CA THR A 117 10.98 -15.60 -19.10
C THR A 117 11.00 -16.54 -17.90
N MET A 118 9.97 -17.38 -17.80
CA MET A 118 9.86 -18.42 -16.78
C MET A 118 11.02 -19.41 -16.86
N GLU A 119 11.41 -19.78 -18.08
CA GLU A 119 12.50 -20.71 -18.35
C GLU A 119 13.83 -20.12 -17.88
N GLU A 120 14.07 -18.83 -18.09
CA GLU A 120 15.29 -18.19 -17.58
C GLU A 120 15.26 -18.12 -16.05
N LEU A 121 14.12 -17.81 -15.43
CA LEU A 121 13.99 -17.80 -13.97
C LEU A 121 14.26 -19.19 -13.34
N PHE A 122 13.78 -20.26 -13.96
CA PHE A 122 13.93 -21.63 -13.45
C PHE A 122 15.31 -22.22 -13.74
N ASN A 123 15.87 -21.96 -14.92
CA ASN A 123 17.15 -22.54 -15.34
C ASN A 123 18.36 -21.71 -14.89
N ASP A 124 18.20 -20.39 -14.75
CA ASP A 124 19.28 -19.46 -14.43
C ASP A 124 18.79 -18.29 -13.57
N PHE A 125 18.35 -18.62 -12.35
CA PHE A 125 17.82 -17.66 -11.38
C PHE A 125 18.74 -16.44 -11.18
N ASN A 126 20.06 -16.66 -11.14
CA ASN A 126 21.03 -15.61 -10.85
C ASN A 126 21.12 -14.56 -11.97
N ASN A 127 20.80 -14.93 -13.21
CA ASN A 127 20.72 -13.99 -14.33
C ASN A 127 19.31 -13.40 -14.50
N ALA A 128 18.25 -14.15 -14.19
CA ALA A 128 16.88 -13.68 -14.27
C ALA A 128 16.52 -12.67 -13.18
N PHE A 129 16.91 -12.94 -11.93
CA PHE A 129 16.51 -12.14 -10.77
C PHE A 129 16.96 -10.67 -10.86
N PRO A 130 18.20 -10.32 -11.26
CA PRO A 130 18.59 -8.92 -11.43
C PRO A 130 17.71 -8.14 -12.41
N LYS A 131 17.26 -8.76 -13.52
CA LYS A 131 16.35 -8.10 -14.48
C LYS A 131 14.98 -7.79 -13.87
N ILE A 132 14.47 -8.73 -13.07
CA ILE A 132 13.21 -8.57 -12.34
C ILE A 132 13.37 -7.45 -11.31
N TRP A 133 14.42 -7.50 -10.50
CA TRP A 133 14.68 -6.51 -9.46
C TRP A 133 14.90 -5.11 -10.01
N ASP A 134 15.62 -4.98 -11.13
CA ASP A 134 15.84 -3.68 -11.78
C ASP A 134 14.53 -3.00 -12.20
N GLU A 135 13.53 -3.77 -12.60
CA GLU A 135 12.22 -3.21 -12.92
C GLU A 135 11.37 -2.98 -11.67
N VAL A 136 11.31 -3.95 -10.76
CA VAL A 136 10.60 -3.80 -9.48
C VAL A 136 11.08 -2.59 -8.70
N SER A 137 12.40 -2.39 -8.59
CA SER A 137 12.98 -1.26 -7.87
C SER A 137 12.65 0.09 -8.52
N LYS A 138 12.59 0.17 -9.86
CA LYS A 138 12.08 1.37 -10.54
C LYS A 138 10.62 1.64 -10.19
N LYS A 139 9.79 0.60 -10.12
CA LYS A 139 8.37 0.76 -9.75
C LYS A 139 8.17 1.13 -8.29
N ILE A 140 9.02 0.65 -7.39
CA ILE A 140 9.07 1.12 -6.00
C ILE A 140 9.46 2.61 -5.95
N ASP A 141 10.49 3.02 -6.70
CA ASP A 141 10.93 4.42 -6.76
C ASP A 141 9.84 5.33 -7.38
N GLU A 142 9.15 4.88 -8.44
CA GLU A 142 7.99 5.57 -9.05
C GLU A 142 6.85 5.72 -8.03
N ASN A 143 6.54 4.67 -7.30
CA ASN A 143 5.51 4.68 -6.27
C ASN A 143 5.86 5.65 -5.12
N GLN A 144 7.12 5.65 -4.68
CA GLN A 144 7.57 6.59 -3.66
C GLN A 144 7.38 8.05 -4.11
N SER A 145 7.70 8.36 -5.37
CA SER A 145 7.48 9.70 -5.91
C SER A 145 6.00 10.10 -5.89
N ILE A 146 5.10 9.18 -6.22
CA ILE A 146 3.65 9.43 -6.18
C ILE A 146 3.20 9.73 -4.75
N LEU A 147 3.64 8.92 -3.78
CA LEU A 147 3.35 9.15 -2.37
C LEU A 147 3.88 10.51 -1.91
N GLU A 148 5.14 10.82 -2.20
CA GLU A 148 5.74 12.11 -1.85
C GLU A 148 4.98 13.29 -2.46
N ASP A 149 4.47 13.17 -3.69
CA ASP A 149 3.67 14.21 -4.32
C ASP A 149 2.34 14.45 -3.59
N ILE A 150 1.61 13.38 -3.25
CA ILE A 150 0.36 13.43 -2.46
C ILE A 150 0.62 14.08 -1.10
N GLU A 151 1.65 13.60 -0.38
CA GLU A 151 1.95 14.11 0.95
C GLU A 151 2.37 15.58 0.91
N ASN A 152 3.11 16.00 -0.10
CA ASN A 152 3.48 17.40 -0.26
C ASN A 152 2.26 18.30 -0.54
N GLU A 153 1.25 17.81 -1.25
CA GLU A 153 -0.03 18.53 -1.42
C GLU A 153 -0.72 18.73 -0.06
N LEU A 154 -0.93 17.66 0.71
CA LEU A 154 -1.50 17.73 2.07
C LEU A 154 -0.69 18.66 2.99
N ILE A 155 0.64 18.60 2.93
CA ILE A 155 1.52 19.47 3.72
C ILE A 155 1.33 20.94 3.34
N ASN A 156 1.21 21.23 2.04
CA ASN A 156 0.99 22.60 1.56
C ASN A 156 -0.39 23.12 1.96
N ASP A 157 -1.42 22.28 1.89
CA ASP A 157 -2.77 22.62 2.34
C ASP A 157 -2.79 22.92 3.84
N SER A 158 -2.18 22.06 4.65
CA SER A 158 -2.00 22.27 6.08
C SER A 158 -1.32 23.61 6.39
N LYS A 159 -0.22 23.92 5.69
CA LYS A 159 0.50 25.22 5.84
C LYS A 159 -0.38 26.40 5.44
N SER A 160 -1.25 26.24 4.45
CA SER A 160 -2.15 27.31 3.99
C SER A 160 -3.33 27.54 4.95
N VAL A 161 -3.78 26.50 5.63
CA VAL A 161 -4.92 26.52 6.56
C VAL A 161 -4.49 26.97 7.95
N GLN A 162 -3.28 26.63 8.39
CA GLN A 162 -2.77 26.97 9.73
C GLN A 162 -2.93 28.47 10.09
N PRO A 163 -2.56 29.46 9.26
CA PRO A 163 -2.74 30.87 9.62
C PRO A 163 -4.20 31.26 9.86
N LYS A 164 -5.13 30.65 9.11
CA LYS A 164 -6.59 30.88 9.27
C LYS A 164 -7.09 30.30 10.58
N LEU A 165 -6.60 29.11 10.94
CA LEU A 165 -6.91 28.49 12.24
C LEU A 165 -6.31 29.31 13.39
N MET A 166 -5.06 29.74 13.26
CA MET A 166 -4.39 30.59 14.24
C MET A 166 -5.18 31.86 14.52
N GLN A 167 -5.63 32.55 13.47
CA GLN A 167 -6.47 33.74 13.62
C GLN A 167 -7.75 33.41 14.39
N LYS A 168 -8.50 32.39 13.96
CA LYS A 168 -9.75 31.99 14.63
C LYS A 168 -9.53 31.64 16.11
N ILE A 169 -8.50 30.86 16.43
CA ILE A 169 -8.22 30.44 17.80
C ILE A 169 -7.78 31.63 18.66
N SER A 170 -7.03 32.58 18.09
CA SER A 170 -6.63 33.79 18.81
C SER A 170 -7.80 34.68 19.24
N GLU A 171 -8.92 34.61 18.52
CA GLU A 171 -10.18 35.32 18.84
C GLU A 171 -11.00 34.62 19.93
N LEU A 172 -10.75 33.32 20.19
CA LEU A 172 -11.42 32.56 21.24
C LEU A 172 -10.85 32.88 22.62
N SER A 173 -11.71 32.87 23.63
CA SER A 173 -11.32 32.89 25.04
C SER A 173 -10.62 31.59 25.46
N MET A 174 -9.89 31.62 26.57
CA MET A 174 -9.22 30.44 27.13
C MET A 174 -10.20 29.28 27.41
N GLU A 175 -11.40 29.59 27.90
CA GLU A 175 -12.45 28.61 28.20
C GLU A 175 -13.02 27.95 26.93
N GLU A 176 -13.11 28.70 25.82
CA GLU A 176 -13.54 28.17 24.53
C GLU A 176 -12.47 27.29 23.88
N ARG A 177 -11.19 27.66 24.02
CA ARG A 177 -10.06 26.83 23.57
C ARG A 177 -9.95 25.52 24.36
N GLU A 178 -10.24 25.56 25.66
CA GLU A 178 -10.27 24.36 26.50
C GLU A 178 -11.40 23.40 26.11
N LYS A 179 -12.58 23.93 25.74
CA LYS A 179 -13.67 23.10 25.20
C LYS A 179 -13.30 22.41 23.87
N LEU A 180 -12.52 23.07 23.02
CA LEU A 180 -12.11 22.52 21.72
C LEU A 180 -11.00 21.47 21.82
N SER A 181 -10.03 21.70 22.71
CA SER A 181 -8.84 20.84 22.83
C SER A 181 -8.92 19.81 23.96
N GLY A 182 -9.90 19.96 24.87
CA GLY A 182 -10.00 19.19 26.11
C GLY A 182 -8.94 19.54 27.16
N LYS A 183 -8.11 20.57 26.93
CA LYS A 183 -7.05 21.03 27.84
C LYS A 183 -6.90 22.54 27.80
N LYS A 184 -6.39 23.13 28.87
CA LYS A 184 -6.03 24.55 28.86
C LYS A 184 -4.87 24.81 27.89
N ILE A 185 -5.04 25.77 26.99
CA ILE A 185 -4.04 26.20 25.99
C ILE A 185 -3.67 27.66 26.26
N ASP A 186 -2.40 27.90 26.57
CA ASP A 186 -1.89 29.25 26.82
C ASP A 186 -1.61 30.00 25.50
N ASP A 187 -1.58 31.34 25.55
CA ASP A 187 -1.42 32.19 24.36
C ASP A 187 -0.10 31.92 23.59
N ASN A 188 0.96 31.55 24.32
CA ASN A 188 2.25 31.19 23.74
C ASN A 188 2.24 29.82 23.03
N GLU A 189 1.22 29.00 23.23
CA GLU A 189 1.07 27.68 22.59
C GLU A 189 0.15 27.73 21.34
N LEU A 190 -0.45 28.88 21.05
CA LEU A 190 -1.44 29.00 19.97
C LEU A 190 -0.91 28.62 18.59
N THR A 191 0.32 29.03 18.25
CA THR A 191 0.95 28.66 16.97
C THR A 191 1.03 27.15 16.84
N ARG A 192 1.44 26.48 17.92
CA ARG A 192 1.59 25.03 17.97
C ARG A 192 0.24 24.33 17.93
N PHE A 193 -0.75 24.82 18.67
CA PHE A 193 -2.09 24.26 18.66
C PHE A 193 -2.77 24.41 17.29
N SER A 194 -2.58 25.55 16.62
CA SER A 194 -3.07 25.75 15.24
C SER A 194 -2.39 24.83 14.24
N GLN A 195 -1.09 24.53 14.41
CA GLN A 195 -0.38 23.54 13.59
C GLN A 195 -1.00 22.16 13.78
N TYR A 196 -1.17 21.73 15.03
CA TYR A 196 -1.78 20.43 15.35
C TYR A 196 -3.18 20.28 14.75
N LEU A 197 -4.01 21.33 14.82
CA LEU A 197 -5.34 21.32 14.20
C LEU A 197 -5.29 21.28 12.67
N ALA A 198 -4.33 21.98 12.04
CA ALA A 198 -4.13 21.91 10.61
C ALA A 198 -3.71 20.50 10.18
N ASP A 199 -2.77 19.88 10.89
CA ASP A 199 -2.30 18.52 10.63
C ASP A 199 -3.42 17.49 10.77
N ASN A 200 -4.22 17.61 11.85
CA ASN A 200 -5.36 16.74 12.07
C ASN A 200 -6.44 16.88 10.99
N ASN A 201 -6.59 18.04 10.37
CA ASN A 201 -7.52 18.18 9.25
C ASN A 201 -7.06 17.36 8.04
N GLU A 202 -5.75 17.35 7.74
CA GLU A 202 -5.21 16.53 6.66
C GLU A 202 -5.30 15.04 6.98
N VAL A 203 -4.98 14.65 8.22
CA VAL A 203 -5.18 13.26 8.66
C VAL A 203 -6.65 12.85 8.48
N LYS A 204 -7.61 13.70 8.85
CA LYS A 204 -9.04 13.41 8.61
C LYS A 204 -9.40 13.31 7.13
N ALA A 205 -8.74 14.07 6.26
CA ALA A 205 -8.94 13.96 4.81
C ALA A 205 -8.46 12.59 4.31
N ILE A 206 -7.26 12.14 4.72
CA ILE A 206 -6.74 10.79 4.47
C ILE A 206 -7.76 9.74 4.94
N LEU A 207 -8.20 9.82 6.20
CA LEU A 207 -9.15 8.87 6.78
C LEU A 207 -10.49 8.85 6.03
N SER A 208 -11.01 10.01 5.65
CA SER A 208 -12.25 10.10 4.89
C SER A 208 -12.11 9.48 3.51
N SER A 209 -10.94 9.62 2.87
CA SER A 209 -10.64 9.04 1.56
C SER A 209 -10.65 7.51 1.66
N SER A 210 -9.83 6.95 2.54
CA SER A 210 -9.73 5.49 2.73
C SER A 210 -11.04 4.88 3.21
N ALA A 211 -11.72 5.50 4.17
CA ALA A 211 -13.03 5.03 4.62
C ALA A 211 -14.07 5.03 3.49
N SER A 212 -14.01 5.99 2.56
CA SER A 212 -14.89 6.01 1.38
C SER A 212 -14.55 4.89 0.40
N PHE A 213 -13.26 4.60 0.19
CA PHE A 213 -12.82 3.45 -0.60
C PHE A 213 -13.33 2.15 0.02
N ALA A 214 -13.07 1.91 1.31
CA ALA A 214 -13.58 0.74 1.99
C ALA A 214 -15.11 0.63 1.90
N GLN A 215 -15.84 1.72 2.16
CA GLN A 215 -17.30 1.73 2.10
C GLN A 215 -17.84 1.39 0.70
N HIS A 216 -17.26 1.94 -0.37
CA HIS A 216 -17.81 1.76 -1.72
C HIS A 216 -17.29 0.51 -2.43
N GLU A 217 -16.00 0.19 -2.29
CA GLU A 217 -15.34 -0.88 -3.05
C GLU A 217 -15.32 -2.22 -2.29
N ILE A 218 -15.30 -2.19 -0.95
CA ILE A 218 -15.16 -3.40 -0.13
C ILE A 218 -16.51 -3.82 0.47
N PHE A 219 -17.18 -2.91 1.17
CA PHE A 219 -18.47 -3.19 1.80
C PHE A 219 -19.63 -3.02 0.81
N ALA A 220 -19.61 -1.99 -0.02
CA ALA A 220 -20.70 -1.60 -0.89
C ALA A 220 -22.04 -1.54 -0.12
N ASN A 221 -22.92 -2.53 -0.32
CA ASN A 221 -24.21 -2.66 0.38
C ASN A 221 -24.25 -3.88 1.32
N ASP A 222 -23.17 -4.65 1.40
CA ASP A 222 -23.13 -5.89 2.17
C ASP A 222 -22.81 -5.59 3.65
N PRO A 223 -23.44 -6.31 4.59
CA PRO A 223 -23.20 -6.11 6.01
C PRO A 223 -21.79 -6.52 6.40
N PHE A 224 -21.33 -5.96 7.53
CA PHE A 224 -19.95 -6.13 7.99
C PHE A 224 -19.54 -7.60 8.16
N ASP A 225 -20.43 -8.44 8.69
CA ASP A 225 -20.14 -9.83 8.99
C ASP A 225 -19.94 -10.66 7.72
N GLU A 226 -20.71 -10.40 6.66
CA GLU A 226 -20.56 -11.04 5.35
C GLU A 226 -19.21 -10.68 4.73
N VAL A 227 -18.85 -9.40 4.77
CA VAL A 227 -17.57 -8.90 4.25
C VAL A 227 -16.39 -9.52 5.00
N MET A 228 -16.48 -9.64 6.33
CA MET A 228 -15.40 -10.23 7.15
C MET A 228 -15.30 -11.76 7.01
N LYS A 229 -16.38 -12.44 6.64
CA LYS A 229 -16.35 -13.89 6.32
C LYS A 229 -15.71 -14.17 4.96
N ASP A 230 -15.83 -13.24 4.00
CA ASP A 230 -15.15 -13.34 2.72
C ASP A 230 -13.64 -13.04 2.87
N ASN A 231 -12.79 -14.00 2.51
CA ASN A 231 -11.35 -13.84 2.69
C ASN A 231 -10.75 -12.76 1.77
N ILE A 232 -11.27 -12.57 0.56
CA ILE A 232 -10.74 -11.59 -0.38
C ILE A 232 -11.06 -10.19 0.12
N ARG A 233 -12.33 -9.93 0.45
CA ARG A 233 -12.77 -8.63 0.94
C ARG A 233 -12.17 -8.29 2.30
N LYS A 234 -12.14 -9.24 3.24
CA LYS A 234 -11.44 -9.05 4.52
C LYS A 234 -9.97 -8.69 4.32
N ASN A 235 -9.24 -9.43 3.47
CA ASN A 235 -7.83 -9.13 3.24
C ASN A 235 -7.65 -7.76 2.58
N THR A 236 -8.53 -7.40 1.64
CA THR A 236 -8.55 -6.06 1.01
C THR A 236 -8.81 -4.96 2.03
N PHE A 237 -9.69 -5.21 3.02
CA PHE A 237 -9.94 -4.26 4.10
C PHE A 237 -8.70 -4.02 4.97
N PHE A 238 -8.03 -5.09 5.41
CA PHE A 238 -6.79 -4.93 6.17
C PHE A 238 -5.66 -4.32 5.36
N TRP A 239 -5.64 -4.56 4.06
CA TRP A 239 -4.73 -3.90 3.13
C TRP A 239 -4.97 -2.39 3.06
N ASP A 240 -6.23 -1.95 2.97
CA ASP A 240 -6.59 -0.53 3.00
C ASP A 240 -6.17 0.16 4.30
N LEU A 241 -6.31 -0.54 5.45
CA LEU A 241 -5.81 -0.05 6.74
C LEU A 241 -4.29 0.13 6.73
N ASP A 242 -3.54 -0.80 6.13
CA ASP A 242 -2.09 -0.71 6.04
C ASP A 242 -1.65 0.46 5.15
N ASN A 243 -2.32 0.69 4.02
CA ASN A 243 -2.06 1.87 3.18
C ASN A 243 -2.32 3.17 3.93
N THR A 244 -3.46 3.25 4.62
CA THR A 244 -3.85 4.42 5.40
C THR A 244 -2.83 4.73 6.50
N TYR A 245 -2.29 3.68 7.14
CA TYR A 245 -1.19 3.85 8.10
C TYR A 245 0.05 4.48 7.46
N TYR A 246 0.47 3.98 6.30
CA TYR A 246 1.65 4.50 5.62
C TYR A 246 1.45 5.94 5.17
N GLU A 247 0.30 6.30 4.61
CA GLU A 247 -0.02 7.69 4.23
C GLU A 247 0.11 8.64 5.43
N ILE A 248 -0.54 8.31 6.57
CA ILE A 248 -0.41 9.11 7.80
C ILE A 248 1.04 9.18 8.30
N TYR A 249 1.76 8.06 8.28
CA TYR A 249 3.16 8.03 8.71
C TYR A 249 4.03 8.93 7.81
N TYR A 250 3.89 8.82 6.50
CA TYR A 250 4.68 9.57 5.54
C TYR A 250 4.31 11.05 5.50
N PHE A 251 3.04 11.42 5.69
CA PHE A 251 2.63 12.80 5.94
C PHE A 251 3.51 13.46 7.02
N TYR A 252 3.58 12.83 8.19
CA TYR A 252 4.36 13.36 9.31
C TYR A 252 5.88 13.26 9.07
N ALA A 253 6.37 12.15 8.53
CA ALA A 253 7.79 11.94 8.28
C ALA A 253 8.32 12.97 7.25
N ILE A 254 7.61 13.20 6.15
CA ILE A 254 8.02 14.16 5.13
C ILE A 254 7.93 15.59 5.68
N LYS A 255 6.85 15.92 6.40
CA LYS A 255 6.65 17.27 6.94
C LYS A 255 7.71 17.68 7.96
N TYR A 256 8.04 16.79 8.88
CA TYR A 256 8.84 17.13 10.06
C TYR A 256 10.27 16.59 10.01
N ALA A 257 10.53 15.49 9.28
CA ALA A 257 11.80 14.79 9.32
C ALA A 257 12.63 14.88 8.03
N SER A 258 12.09 15.41 6.92
CA SER A 258 12.83 15.57 5.65
C SER A 258 14.16 16.31 5.78
N ASN A 259 14.26 17.24 6.73
CA ASN A 259 15.49 18.01 7.00
C ASN A 259 16.16 17.63 8.34
N ASN A 260 15.73 16.53 8.98
CA ASN A 260 16.25 16.08 10.26
C ASN A 260 16.49 14.57 10.23
N ASP A 261 17.69 14.17 9.80
CA ASP A 261 18.11 12.77 9.67
C ASP A 261 17.95 11.97 10.98
N ALA A 262 18.14 12.60 12.13
CA ALA A 262 18.04 11.93 13.42
C ALA A 262 16.58 11.62 13.77
N LEU A 263 15.69 12.58 13.55
CA LEU A 263 14.24 12.37 13.67
C LEU A 263 13.75 11.34 12.65
N ARG A 264 14.21 11.42 11.39
CA ARG A 264 13.80 10.46 10.34
C ARG A 264 14.17 9.04 10.73
N LYS A 265 15.41 8.81 11.18
CA LYS A 265 15.86 7.50 11.69
C LYS A 265 15.04 7.03 12.89
N ARG A 266 14.68 7.94 13.80
CA ARG A 266 13.86 7.64 14.97
C ARG A 266 12.46 7.20 14.57
N LEU A 267 11.79 7.95 13.69
CA LEU A 267 10.46 7.59 13.18
C LEU A 267 10.50 6.24 12.43
N LEU A 268 11.51 6.01 11.60
CA LEU A 268 11.68 4.73 10.89
C LEU A 268 11.87 3.55 11.84
N HIS A 269 12.58 3.76 12.95
CA HIS A 269 12.76 2.70 13.95
C HIS A 269 11.43 2.33 14.64
N LEU A 270 10.53 3.29 14.84
CA LEU A 270 9.25 3.10 15.52
C LEU A 270 8.11 2.69 14.57
N GLN A 271 8.27 2.93 13.27
CA GLN A 271 7.27 2.68 12.23
C GLN A 271 6.69 1.26 12.33
N GLN A 272 7.54 0.24 12.32
CA GLN A 272 7.07 -1.14 12.34
C GLN A 272 6.28 -1.48 13.61
N ASP A 273 6.71 -0.94 14.76
CA ASP A 273 6.04 -1.18 16.05
C ASP A 273 4.66 -0.50 16.08
N TRP A 274 4.55 0.74 15.59
CA TRP A 274 3.27 1.43 15.46
C TRP A 274 2.32 0.73 14.49
N MET A 275 2.83 0.22 13.37
CA MET A 275 2.03 -0.56 12.43
C MET A 275 1.49 -1.84 13.07
N VAL A 276 2.32 -2.57 13.83
CA VAL A 276 1.90 -3.80 14.53
C VAL A 276 0.84 -3.49 15.59
N GLN A 277 0.99 -2.38 16.33
CA GLN A 277 0.00 -1.93 17.30
C GLN A 277 -1.33 -1.56 16.62
N MET A 278 -1.27 -0.83 15.51
CA MET A 278 -2.42 -0.47 14.69
C MET A 278 -3.17 -1.72 14.21
N ARG A 279 -2.46 -2.67 13.58
CA ARG A 279 -3.04 -3.94 13.11
C ARG A 279 -3.69 -4.74 14.23
N SER A 280 -3.03 -4.84 15.38
CA SER A 280 -3.56 -5.56 16.54
C SER A 280 -4.85 -4.91 17.06
N ASN A 281 -4.86 -3.59 17.18
CA ASN A 281 -6.05 -2.82 17.57
C ASN A 281 -7.19 -3.01 16.55
N ALA A 282 -6.90 -2.90 15.25
CA ALA A 282 -7.88 -3.13 14.19
C ALA A 282 -8.49 -4.54 14.27
N TRP A 283 -7.65 -5.56 14.46
CA TRP A 283 -8.10 -6.94 14.60
C TRP A 283 -8.98 -7.14 15.84
N GLU A 284 -8.58 -6.58 16.99
CA GLU A 284 -9.37 -6.63 18.22
C GLU A 284 -10.73 -5.94 18.06
N LYS A 285 -10.78 -4.77 17.42
CA LYS A 285 -12.04 -4.07 17.15
C LYS A 285 -12.93 -4.88 16.21
N VAL A 286 -12.38 -5.41 15.11
CA VAL A 286 -13.13 -6.29 14.19
C VAL A 286 -13.73 -7.48 14.93
N LYS A 287 -12.96 -8.10 15.84
CA LYS A 287 -13.45 -9.21 16.66
C LYS A 287 -14.57 -8.76 17.62
N SER A 288 -14.40 -7.64 18.31
CA SER A 288 -15.46 -7.13 19.20
C SER A 288 -16.74 -6.78 18.45
N LEU A 289 -16.61 -6.25 17.23
CA LEU A 289 -17.74 -5.96 16.36
C LEU A 289 -18.44 -7.26 15.95
N ALA A 290 -17.70 -8.32 15.63
CA ALA A 290 -18.30 -9.63 15.33
C ALA A 290 -19.02 -10.27 16.53
N ASP A 291 -18.57 -9.99 17.76
CA ASP A 291 -19.13 -10.57 18.99
C ASP A 291 -20.36 -9.78 19.53
N ASP A 292 -20.46 -8.46 19.28
CA ASP A 292 -21.46 -7.55 19.91
C ASP A 292 -22.37 -6.76 18.94
N LEU A 293 -22.29 -6.94 17.61
CA LEU A 293 -23.03 -6.07 16.68
C LEU A 293 -24.54 -6.39 16.54
N ASP A 294 -25.33 -5.32 16.71
CA ASP A 294 -26.52 -5.04 15.91
C ASP A 294 -26.02 -4.74 14.48
N GLU A 295 -26.13 -5.71 13.56
CA GLU A 295 -25.51 -5.76 12.21
C GLU A 295 -25.69 -4.47 11.35
N ASN A 296 -26.64 -3.61 11.71
CA ASN A 296 -26.95 -2.35 11.02
C ASN A 296 -26.18 -1.10 11.52
N LYS A 297 -25.13 -1.24 12.35
CA LYS A 297 -24.45 -0.09 12.98
C LYS A 297 -22.95 0.03 12.72
N PHE A 298 -22.35 -0.83 11.90
CA PHE A 298 -20.94 -0.62 11.54
C PHE A 298 -20.79 0.64 10.70
N ASN A 299 -20.03 1.62 11.20
CA ASN A 299 -19.68 2.84 10.49
C ASN A 299 -18.19 2.81 10.15
N VAL A 300 -17.88 2.74 8.85
CA VAL A 300 -16.50 2.66 8.35
C VAL A 300 -15.70 3.90 8.76
N GLY A 301 -16.26 5.10 8.63
CA GLY A 301 -15.58 6.35 9.00
C GLY A 301 -15.19 6.39 10.48
N GLU A 302 -16.14 6.06 11.37
CA GLU A 302 -15.87 5.99 12.81
C GLU A 302 -14.86 4.90 13.16
N PHE A 303 -14.87 3.76 12.44
CA PHE A 303 -13.87 2.73 12.62
C PHE A 303 -12.46 3.23 12.29
N PHE A 304 -12.29 3.90 11.14
CA PHE A 304 -11.00 4.45 10.72
C PHE A 304 -10.50 5.51 11.71
N GLU A 305 -11.35 6.47 12.11
CA GLU A 305 -10.98 7.47 13.12
C GLU A 305 -10.51 6.84 14.43
N ASN A 306 -11.22 5.83 14.92
CA ASN A 306 -10.89 5.13 16.15
C ASN A 306 -9.58 4.32 16.09
N ILE A 307 -9.14 3.93 14.90
CA ILE A 307 -7.87 3.21 14.69
C ILE A 307 -6.72 4.18 14.52
N PHE A 308 -6.89 5.21 13.70
CA PHE A 308 -5.77 6.01 13.21
C PHE A 308 -5.55 7.34 13.93
N MET A 309 -6.57 7.94 14.54
CA MET A 309 -6.34 9.14 15.36
C MET A 309 -5.34 8.89 16.51
N PRO A 310 -5.41 7.77 17.25
CA PRO A 310 -4.39 7.44 18.24
C PRO A 310 -2.99 7.28 17.65
N VAL A 311 -2.87 6.73 16.43
CA VAL A 311 -1.58 6.57 15.74
C VAL A 311 -0.99 7.93 15.37
N ALA A 312 -1.80 8.83 14.78
CA ALA A 312 -1.39 10.19 14.46
C ALA A 312 -0.94 10.95 15.73
N GLU A 313 -1.68 10.82 16.83
CA GLU A 313 -1.32 11.42 18.11
C GLU A 313 0.00 10.89 18.67
N GLN A 314 0.27 9.59 18.55
CA GLN A 314 1.54 8.97 18.95
C GLN A 314 2.71 9.53 18.13
N ILE A 315 2.56 9.66 16.81
CA ILE A 315 3.58 10.21 15.92
C ILE A 315 3.87 11.68 16.28
N VAL A 316 2.82 12.48 16.46
CA VAL A 316 2.95 13.90 16.87
C VAL A 316 3.64 14.03 18.23
N ALA A 317 3.31 13.17 19.18
CA ALA A 317 3.95 13.15 20.49
C ALA A 317 5.45 12.83 20.38
N GLU A 318 5.83 11.85 19.58
CA GLU A 318 7.25 11.52 19.35
C GLU A 318 8.00 12.68 18.67
N ILE A 319 7.41 13.30 17.64
CA ILE A 319 8.01 14.47 16.97
C ILE A 319 8.19 15.62 17.94
N ARG A 320 7.20 15.88 18.80
CA ARG A 320 7.30 16.89 19.86
C ARG A 320 8.46 16.59 20.78
N ASP A 321 8.47 15.39 21.35
CA ASP A 321 9.38 15.04 22.43
C ASP A 321 10.82 15.05 21.90
N PHE A 322 11.02 14.69 20.62
CA PHE A 322 12.30 14.82 19.93
C PHE A 322 12.72 16.29 19.69
N SER A 323 11.79 17.16 19.29
CA SER A 323 12.07 18.58 19.00
C SER A 323 12.29 19.44 20.25
N ALA A 324 12.01 18.90 21.44
CA ALA A 324 12.27 19.55 22.73
C ALA A 324 13.71 19.33 23.24
N TYR A 325 14.51 18.51 22.54
CA TYR A 325 15.94 18.26 22.79
C TYR A 325 16.84 18.97 21.77
#